data_AF-A0A6I5ICU1-F1
#
_entry.id   AF-A0A6I5ICU1-F1
#
_cell.length_a   1.000
_cell.length_b   1.000
_cell.length_c   1.000
_cell.angle_alpha   90.00
_cell.angle_beta   90.00
_cell.angle_gamma   90.00
#
_symmetry.space_group_name_H-M   'P 1'
#
loop_
_entity.id
_entity.type
_entity.pdbx_description
1 polymer ?
#
loop_
_entity_poly.entity_id
_entity_poly.type
_entity_poly.pdbx_seq_one_letter_code
_entity_poly.pdbx_strand_id
1 'polypeptide(L)'
;MSGQAASSEPEVWFTVTRVVDGDTFWVDDGSEKGMKIRLIGIDAPEPRNTGTRPKGFFGAESTSYLQNLLKGKKVRLEYDVARYDRYRRTLAYAFLEDGTFINAELVRNGYATVMTMPPNVKYAETFNKLASKARKQKKGLWKESPFVK
;
A
#
# COMPACT_ATOMS: atom_id res chain seq x y z
N MET A 1 -41.17 16.83 -4.41
CA MET A 1 -41.06 15.37 -4.60
C MET A 1 -40.34 15.19 -5.91
N SER A 2 -39.16 14.59 -6.03
CA SER A 2 -38.61 13.40 -5.38
C SER A 2 -37.07 13.51 -5.44
N GLY A 3 -36.42 13.46 -4.28
CA GLY A 3 -34.96 13.31 -4.23
C GLY A 3 -34.61 11.87 -4.59
N GLN A 4 -33.91 11.69 -5.70
CA GLN A 4 -33.33 10.40 -6.06
C GLN A 4 -32.16 10.15 -5.11
N ALA A 5 -32.36 9.28 -4.11
CA ALA A 5 -31.25 8.79 -3.31
C ALA A 5 -30.34 7.98 -4.23
N ALA A 6 -29.13 8.48 -4.47
CA ALA A 6 -28.07 7.68 -5.09
C ALA A 6 -27.81 6.49 -4.17
N SER A 7 -28.23 5.30 -4.61
CA SER A 7 -27.93 4.05 -3.94
C SER A 7 -26.42 3.80 -4.04
N SER A 8 -25.68 4.20 -3.00
CA SER A 8 -24.28 3.81 -2.85
C SER A 8 -24.24 2.33 -2.53
N GLU A 9 -23.60 1.54 -3.40
CA GLU A 9 -23.25 0.15 -3.11
C GLU A 9 -22.64 0.03 -1.70
N PRO A 10 -22.99 -1.01 -0.92
CA PRO A 10 -22.48 -1.17 0.43
C PRO A 10 -20.96 -1.24 0.43
N GLU A 11 -20.36 -0.53 1.38
CA GLU A 11 -18.92 -0.51 1.55
C GLU A 11 -18.42 -1.90 1.99
N VAL A 12 -17.63 -2.57 1.14
CA VAL A 12 -17.09 -3.90 1.44
C VAL A 12 -15.77 -3.79 2.20
N TRP A 13 -15.72 -4.44 3.37
CA TRP A 13 -14.58 -4.47 4.27
C TRP A 13 -14.01 -5.89 4.38
N PHE A 14 -12.70 -6.02 4.22
CA PHE A 14 -12.01 -7.30 4.27
C PHE A 14 -11.09 -7.39 5.49
N THR A 15 -11.16 -8.49 6.24
CA THR A 15 -10.25 -8.74 7.36
C THR A 15 -8.84 -9.01 6.82
N VAL A 16 -7.84 -8.29 7.34
CA VAL A 16 -6.44 -8.56 6.99
C VAL A 16 -5.99 -9.83 7.70
N THR A 17 -5.53 -10.82 6.93
CA THR A 17 -5.12 -12.14 7.46
C THR A 17 -3.61 -12.27 7.59
N ARG A 18 -2.84 -11.64 6.70
CA ARG A 18 -1.37 -11.73 6.71
C ARG A 18 -0.71 -10.61 5.92
N VAL A 19 0.31 -9.97 6.48
CA VAL A 19 1.21 -9.09 5.73
C VAL A 19 2.39 -9.89 5.17
N VAL A 20 2.72 -9.67 3.89
CA VAL A 20 3.81 -10.37 3.17
C VAL A 20 5.10 -9.58 3.25
N ASP A 21 5.03 -8.29 2.93
CA ASP A 21 6.13 -7.33 2.88
C ASP A 21 5.56 -5.90 3.05
N GLY A 22 6.37 -4.86 2.79
CA GLY A 22 6.00 -3.46 3.02
C GLY A 22 4.92 -2.89 2.08
N ASP A 23 4.44 -3.63 1.09
CA ASP A 23 3.38 -3.17 0.17
C ASP A 23 2.40 -4.25 -0.29
N THR A 24 2.51 -5.45 0.27
CA THR A 24 1.71 -6.62 -0.10
C THR A 24 1.14 -7.30 1.14
N PHE A 25 -0.16 -7.61 1.12
CA PHE A 25 -0.84 -8.33 2.19
C PHE A 25 -1.97 -9.20 1.65
N TRP A 26 -2.52 -10.06 2.50
CA TRP A 26 -3.66 -10.92 2.23
C TRP A 26 -4.85 -10.48 3.05
N VAL A 27 -6.03 -10.62 2.45
CA VAL A 27 -7.30 -10.45 3.12
C VAL A 27 -8.17 -11.68 2.97
N ASP A 28 -9.11 -11.84 3.89
CA ASP A 28 -10.18 -12.83 3.78
C ASP A 28 -11.29 -12.28 2.86
N ASP A 29 -11.48 -12.93 1.72
CA ASP A 29 -12.56 -12.67 0.75
C ASP A 29 -13.62 -13.78 0.72
N GLY A 30 -13.61 -14.67 1.71
CA GLY A 30 -14.46 -15.86 1.79
C GLY A 30 -13.94 -17.05 0.98
N SER A 31 -12.85 -16.91 0.24
CA SER A 31 -12.19 -18.03 -0.45
C SER A 31 -11.18 -18.74 0.46
N GLU A 32 -10.90 -20.01 0.20
CA GLU A 32 -9.93 -20.81 0.98
C GLU A 32 -8.52 -20.18 0.99
N LYS A 33 -8.10 -19.54 -0.11
CA LYS A 33 -6.78 -18.94 -0.24
C LYS A 33 -6.72 -17.49 0.24
N GLY A 34 -7.85 -16.81 0.35
CA GLY A 34 -7.94 -15.37 0.49
C GLY A 34 -7.51 -14.62 -0.78
N MET A 35 -7.57 -13.28 -0.70
CA MET A 35 -7.19 -12.39 -1.78
C MET A 35 -5.87 -11.70 -1.49
N LYS A 36 -4.89 -11.81 -2.40
CA LYS A 36 -3.59 -11.14 -2.28
C LYS A 36 -3.66 -9.74 -2.89
N ILE A 37 -3.37 -8.74 -2.07
CA ILE A 37 -3.41 -7.33 -2.42
C ILE A 37 -1.98 -6.78 -2.59
N ARG A 38 -1.72 -6.10 -3.72
CA ARG A 38 -0.52 -5.27 -3.95
C ARG A 38 -0.96 -3.80 -4.00
N LEU A 39 -0.38 -3.01 -3.11
CA LEU A 39 -0.69 -1.58 -2.97
C LEU A 39 -0.20 -0.76 -4.16
N ILE A 40 -1.09 -0.31 -5.05
CA ILE A 40 -0.67 0.45 -6.24
C ILE A 40 -0.17 1.86 -5.94
N GLY A 41 0.65 2.40 -6.84
CA GLY A 41 1.24 3.74 -6.74
C GLY A 41 2.45 3.84 -5.82
N ILE A 42 2.82 2.76 -5.11
CA ILE A 42 3.93 2.71 -4.17
C ILE A 42 4.77 1.45 -4.33
N ASP A 43 6.03 1.50 -3.92
CA ASP A 43 6.94 0.34 -3.85
C ASP A 43 7.78 0.40 -2.58
N ALA A 44 7.69 -0.65 -1.77
CA ALA A 44 8.46 -0.81 -0.54
C ALA A 44 9.70 -1.69 -0.79
N PRO A 45 10.83 -1.45 -0.10
CA PRO A 45 12.00 -2.31 -0.25
C PRO A 45 11.74 -3.73 0.25
N GLU A 46 12.32 -4.70 -0.43
CA GLU A 46 12.20 -6.12 -0.08
C GLU A 46 12.88 -6.41 1.28
N PRO A 47 12.22 -7.09 2.23
CA PRO A 47 12.82 -7.40 3.54
C PRO A 47 13.93 -8.46 3.49
N ARG A 48 14.03 -9.20 2.37
CA ARG A 48 15.01 -10.26 2.09
C ARG A 48 15.21 -10.38 0.58
N ASN A 49 16.16 -11.19 0.15
CA ASN A 49 16.29 -11.52 -1.28
C ASN A 49 15.03 -12.27 -1.76
N THR A 50 14.42 -11.79 -2.84
CA THR A 50 13.21 -12.36 -3.44
C THR A 50 13.42 -12.50 -4.95
N GLY A 51 13.64 -13.73 -5.43
CA GLY A 51 13.98 -13.97 -6.83
C GLY A 51 15.27 -13.24 -7.21
N THR A 52 15.19 -12.33 -8.18
CA THR A 52 16.31 -11.49 -8.63
C THR A 52 16.44 -10.17 -7.86
N ARG A 53 15.51 -9.87 -6.94
CA ARG A 53 15.55 -8.63 -6.17
C ARG A 53 16.35 -8.82 -4.88
N PRO A 54 17.39 -8.01 -4.63
CA PRO A 54 18.12 -8.05 -3.37
C PRO A 54 17.28 -7.46 -2.23
N LYS A 55 17.62 -7.84 -0.99
CA LYS A 55 17.14 -7.17 0.21
C LYS A 55 17.39 -5.66 0.09
N GLY A 56 16.35 -4.86 0.27
CA GLY A 56 16.43 -3.41 0.29
C GLY A 56 16.76 -2.86 1.67
N PHE A 57 17.48 -1.75 1.70
CA PHE A 57 17.59 -0.94 2.91
C PHE A 57 16.19 -0.57 3.41
N PHE A 58 15.95 -0.69 4.71
CA PHE A 58 14.67 -0.40 5.36
C PHE A 58 13.50 -1.35 5.02
N GLY A 59 13.75 -2.48 4.34
CA GLY A 59 12.69 -3.41 3.94
C GLY A 59 12.01 -4.13 5.11
N ALA A 60 12.77 -4.51 6.14
CA ALA A 60 12.24 -5.14 7.35
C ALA A 60 11.37 -4.15 8.15
N GLU A 61 11.83 -2.90 8.25
CA GLU A 61 11.15 -1.81 8.92
C GLU A 61 9.85 -1.44 8.21
N SER A 62 9.85 -1.42 6.87
CA SER A 62 8.66 -1.19 6.05
C SER A 62 7.62 -2.30 6.22
N THR A 63 8.07 -3.56 6.27
CA THR A 63 7.20 -4.71 6.54
C THR A 63 6.60 -4.63 7.94
N SER A 64 7.42 -4.38 8.96
CA SER A 64 6.96 -4.24 10.36
C SER A 64 6.00 -3.07 10.54
N TYR A 65 6.22 -1.95 9.83
CA TYR A 65 5.32 -0.82 9.87
C TYR A 65 3.94 -1.18 9.30
N LEU A 66 3.89 -1.83 8.13
CA LEU A 66 2.61 -2.25 7.55
C LEU A 66 1.91 -3.31 8.42
N GLN A 67 2.67 -4.24 9.01
CA GLN A 67 2.14 -5.20 9.99
C GLN A 67 1.46 -4.52 11.17
N ASN A 68 2.13 -3.55 11.80
CA ASN A 68 1.57 -2.82 12.94
C ASN A 68 0.36 -1.97 12.53
N LEU A 69 0.40 -1.35 11.35
CA LEU A 69 -0.70 -0.55 10.83
C LEU A 69 -1.95 -1.40 10.57
N LEU A 70 -1.80 -2.65 10.13
CA LEU A 70 -2.92 -3.53 9.74
C LEU A 70 -3.35 -4.55 10.80
N LYS A 71 -2.58 -4.71 11.90
CA LYS A 71 -2.82 -5.77 12.89
C LYS A 71 -4.24 -5.71 13.46
N GLY A 72 -5.01 -6.77 13.25
CA GLY A 72 -6.38 -6.92 13.75
C GLY A 72 -7.39 -5.96 13.10
N LYS A 73 -7.06 -5.35 11.96
CA LYS A 73 -7.92 -4.39 11.26
C LYS A 73 -8.57 -4.98 10.02
N LYS A 74 -9.62 -4.32 9.56
CA LYS A 74 -10.19 -4.50 8.23
C LYS A 74 -9.74 -3.39 7.30
N VAL A 75 -9.80 -3.67 6.00
CA VAL A 75 -9.53 -2.68 4.96
C VAL A 75 -10.67 -2.61 3.96
N ARG A 76 -10.96 -1.40 3.48
CA ARG A 76 -11.65 -1.21 2.22
C ARG A 76 -10.61 -1.12 1.11
N LEU A 77 -10.92 -1.76 -0.01
CA LEU A 77 -10.12 -1.69 -1.23
C LEU A 77 -10.77 -0.74 -2.22
N GLU A 78 -9.94 0.11 -2.82
CA GLU A 78 -10.33 0.96 -3.94
C GLU A 78 -9.46 0.62 -5.15
N TYR A 79 -10.13 0.27 -6.24
CA TYR A 79 -9.48 -0.14 -7.48
C TYR A 79 -9.28 1.06 -8.40
N ASP A 80 -8.27 0.96 -9.26
CA ASP A 80 -8.09 1.86 -10.39
C ASP A 80 -8.38 1.09 -11.70
N VAL A 81 -8.04 1.66 -12.86
CA VAL A 81 -8.37 1.14 -14.19
C VAL A 81 -8.00 -0.35 -14.35
N ALA A 82 -6.79 -0.76 -13.97
CA ALA A 82 -6.34 -2.14 -14.02
C ALA A 82 -6.43 -2.80 -12.64
N ARG A 83 -7.22 -3.87 -12.55
CA ARG A 83 -7.45 -4.63 -11.30
C ARG A 83 -6.41 -5.68 -10.98
N TYR A 84 -5.66 -6.16 -11.98
CA TYR A 84 -4.72 -7.26 -11.81
C TYR A 84 -3.41 -6.96 -12.53
N ASP A 85 -2.31 -7.45 -11.96
CA ASP A 85 -1.03 -7.49 -12.67
C ASP A 85 -0.82 -8.85 -13.40
N ARG A 86 0.30 -8.95 -14.12
CA ARG A 86 0.72 -10.17 -14.82
C ARG A 86 0.91 -11.40 -13.92
N TYR A 87 1.03 -11.20 -12.61
CA TYR A 87 1.18 -12.25 -11.61
C TYR A 87 -0.13 -12.56 -10.89
N ARG A 88 -1.26 -12.01 -11.39
CA ARG A 88 -2.61 -12.21 -10.84
C ARG A 88 -2.77 -11.69 -9.41
N ARG A 89 -1.95 -10.73 -8.98
CA ARG A 89 -2.19 -10.00 -7.72
C ARG A 89 -3.31 -8.98 -7.94
N THR A 90 -4.17 -8.82 -6.95
CA THR A 90 -5.17 -7.75 -6.94
C THR A 90 -4.48 -6.42 -6.68
N LEU A 91 -4.70 -5.46 -7.57
CA LEU A 91 -4.12 -4.11 -7.52
C LEU A 91 -5.12 -3.15 -6.87
N ALA A 92 -4.78 -2.57 -5.72
CA ALA A 92 -5.69 -1.68 -5.01
C ALA A 92 -4.98 -0.60 -4.18
N TYR A 93 -5.69 0.50 -3.97
CA TYR A 93 -5.51 1.40 -2.84
C TYR A 93 -6.26 0.84 -1.64
N ALA A 94 -5.77 1.07 -0.42
CA ALA A 94 -6.40 0.53 0.78
C ALA A 94 -6.66 1.60 1.85
N PHE A 95 -7.81 1.50 2.51
CA PHE A 95 -8.25 2.41 3.57
C PHE A 95 -8.61 1.63 4.82
N LEU A 96 -8.28 2.17 5.99
CA LEU A 96 -8.75 1.68 7.29
C LEU A 96 -10.13 2.28 7.62
N GLU A 97 -10.81 1.67 8.60
CA GLU A 97 -12.13 2.10 9.09
C GLU A 97 -12.13 3.52 9.68
N ASP A 98 -10.98 3.99 10.17
CA ASP A 98 -10.80 5.37 10.66
C ASP A 98 -10.51 6.40 9.54
N GLY A 99 -10.55 5.97 8.26
CA GLY A 99 -10.26 6.80 7.10
C GLY A 99 -8.78 6.90 6.74
N THR A 100 -7.87 6.23 7.46
CA THR A 100 -6.45 6.23 7.13
C THR A 100 -6.21 5.62 5.74
N PHE A 101 -5.67 6.44 4.83
CA PHE A 101 -5.23 5.98 3.51
C PHE A 101 -3.84 5.36 3.62
N ILE A 102 -3.78 4.02 3.60
CA ILE A 102 -2.57 3.24 3.88
C ILE A 102 -1.42 3.57 2.92
N ASN A 103 -1.69 3.66 1.61
CA ASN A 103 -0.65 3.97 0.62
C ASN A 103 -0.01 5.34 0.91
N ALA A 104 -0.84 6.35 1.22
CA ALA A 104 -0.36 7.68 1.55
C ALA A 104 0.44 7.69 2.86
N GLU A 105 0.02 6.93 3.86
CA GLU A 105 0.69 6.83 5.16
C GLU A 105 2.10 6.22 5.03
N LEU A 106 2.24 5.17 4.21
CA LEU A 106 3.54 4.55 3.92
C LEU A 106 4.50 5.56 3.26
N VAL A 107 4.04 6.31 2.26
CA VAL A 107 4.88 7.31 1.57
C VAL A 107 5.20 8.49 2.49
N ARG A 108 4.20 8.99 3.24
CA ARG A 108 4.33 10.12 4.18
C ARG A 108 5.40 9.86 5.23
N ASN A 109 5.54 8.63 5.69
CA ASN A 109 6.51 8.25 6.72
C ASN A 109 7.78 7.60 6.16
N GLY A 110 7.92 7.53 4.84
CA GLY A 110 9.12 7.03 4.19
C GLY A 110 9.30 5.52 4.33
N TYR A 111 8.23 4.74 4.37
CA TYR A 111 8.25 3.27 4.32
C TYR A 111 8.00 2.72 2.91
N ALA A 112 7.67 3.58 1.95
CA ALA A 112 7.59 3.24 0.54
C ALA A 112 8.02 4.41 -0.34
N THR A 113 8.48 4.10 -1.55
CA THR A 113 8.73 5.07 -2.63
C THR A 113 7.51 5.17 -3.55
N VAL A 114 7.47 6.20 -4.41
CA VAL A 114 6.39 6.36 -5.40
C VAL A 114 6.68 5.51 -6.62
N MET A 115 5.72 4.71 -7.06
CA MET A 115 5.78 3.93 -8.29
C MET A 115 4.58 4.25 -9.17
N THR A 116 4.76 5.14 -10.13
CA THR A 116 3.69 5.56 -11.07
C THR A 116 3.66 4.61 -12.25
N MET A 117 2.59 3.81 -12.37
CA MET A 117 2.44 2.82 -13.44
C MET A 117 1.06 2.97 -14.11
N PRO A 118 0.98 3.54 -15.32
CA PRO A 118 -0.26 3.59 -16.08
C PRO A 118 -0.87 2.20 -16.30
N PRO A 119 -2.20 2.07 -16.31
CA PRO A 119 -3.19 3.14 -16.18
C PRO A 119 -3.52 3.55 -14.73
N ASN A 120 -2.87 2.92 -13.73
CA ASN A 120 -3.19 3.08 -12.31
C ASN A 120 -2.48 4.28 -11.68
N VAL A 121 -2.96 5.49 -11.95
CA VAL A 121 -2.30 6.76 -11.57
C VAL A 121 -3.18 7.71 -10.77
N LYS A 122 -4.36 7.28 -10.28
CA LYS A 122 -5.35 8.13 -9.62
C LYS A 122 -4.78 9.04 -8.51
N TYR A 123 -3.82 8.55 -7.73
CA TYR A 123 -3.20 9.30 -6.62
C TYR A 123 -1.73 9.69 -6.84
N ALA A 124 -1.22 9.65 -8.08
CA ALA A 124 0.19 9.90 -8.37
C ALA A 124 0.68 11.27 -7.87
N GLU A 125 -0.10 12.33 -8.07
CA GLU A 125 0.25 13.68 -7.60
C GLU A 125 0.34 13.73 -6.06
N THR A 126 -0.63 13.12 -5.37
CA THR A 126 -0.67 13.04 -3.90
C THR A 126 0.59 12.34 -3.37
N PHE A 127 0.95 11.20 -3.94
CA PHE A 127 2.13 10.45 -3.49
C PHE A 127 3.43 11.22 -3.76
N ASN A 128 3.56 11.89 -4.91
CA ASN A 128 4.73 12.72 -5.20
C ASN A 128 4.90 13.87 -4.19
N LYS A 129 3.81 14.56 -3.82
CA LYS A 129 3.84 15.60 -2.79
C LYS A 129 4.25 15.05 -1.42
N LEU A 130 3.72 13.90 -1.02
CA LEU A 130 4.07 13.24 0.25
C LEU A 130 5.53 12.78 0.28
N ALA A 131 6.01 12.17 -0.81
CA ALA A 131 7.39 11.71 -0.92
C ALA A 131 8.39 12.87 -0.85
N SER A 132 8.08 14.00 -1.50
CA SER A 132 8.90 15.22 -1.39
C SER A 132 9.04 15.69 0.06
N LYS A 133 7.94 15.69 0.83
CA LYS A 133 7.97 16.05 2.26
C LYS A 133 8.76 15.03 3.08
N ALA A 134 8.56 13.73 2.87
CA ALA A 134 9.27 12.67 3.58
C ALA A 134 10.79 12.76 3.36
N ARG A 135 11.23 13.07 2.13
CA ARG A 135 12.64 13.32 1.79
C ARG A 135 13.21 14.51 2.53
N LYS A 136 12.53 15.67 2.49
CA LYS A 136 12.97 16.89 3.20
C LYS A 136 13.08 16.67 4.71
N GLN A 137 12.21 15.83 5.27
CA GLN A 137 12.18 15.49 6.69
C GLN A 137 13.08 14.29 7.04
N LYS A 138 13.83 13.72 6.09
CA LYS A 138 14.69 12.55 6.29
C LYS A 138 13.97 11.37 6.97
N LYS A 139 12.72 11.11 6.60
CA LYS A 139 11.91 10.04 7.21
C LYS A 139 12.21 8.67 6.59
N GLY A 140 12.20 7.63 7.42
CA GLY A 140 12.33 6.23 6.99
C GLY A 140 13.51 6.00 6.04
N LEU A 141 13.20 5.57 4.81
CA LEU A 141 14.12 5.38 3.68
C LEU A 141 15.05 6.56 3.40
N TRP A 142 14.62 7.78 3.77
CA TRP A 142 15.34 9.02 3.51
C TRP A 142 16.22 9.47 4.68
N LYS A 143 16.34 8.67 5.73
CA LYS A 143 17.39 8.85 6.74
C LYS A 143 18.76 8.74 6.06
N GLU A 144 19.77 9.43 6.59
CA GLU A 144 21.10 9.48 5.98
C GLU A 144 21.59 8.08 5.60
N SER A 145 22.01 7.95 4.34
CA SER A 145 22.47 6.68 3.78
C SER A 145 23.65 6.17 4.62
N PRO A 146 23.69 4.88 4.99
CA PRO A 146 24.86 4.29 5.65
C PRO A 146 26.11 4.27 4.75
N PHE A 147 26.02 4.77 3.51
CA PHE A 147 27.12 4.83 2.54
C PHE A 147 27.68 6.24 2.30
N VAL A 148 27.35 7.23 3.12
CA VAL A 148 28.11 8.49 3.14
C VAL A 148 29.33 8.28 4.04
N LYS A 149 30.47 7.94 3.43
CA LYS A 149 31.80 8.25 3.93
C LYS A 149 32.46 9.21 2.96
#